data_AF-A0A833QX89-F1
#
_entry.id   AF-A0A833QX89-F1
#
_cell.length_a   1.000
_cell.length_b   1.000
_cell.length_c   1.000
_cell.angle_alpha   90.00
_cell.angle_beta   90.00
_cell.angle_gamma   90.00
#
_symmetry.space_group_name_H-M   'P 1'
#
loop_
_entity.id
_entity.type
_entity.pdbx_description
1 polymer ?
#
loop_
_entity_poly.entity_id
_entity_poly.type
_entity_poly.pdbx_seq_one_letter_code
_entity_poly.pdbx_strand_id
1 'polypeptide(L)'
;MAQMETDPETFFQQWFSHLYHIRRELQSVRYSLGDRQKLRSVLDQSIAHYEKYYRVRAEISQFDPIRAFVTPWTTSIERGIAFWLAGWRPNTIVHLLYTESSRRFESQLQDLLSGAGSGDLGDLSPTQLKLVDELQRKTIQAEDDLELEMSRFHEELASHFNESGSVGLGDVASRIKEIIARADDLRMTTLRAALHLLCRPVQAVDLLIAATDFEIGIRNFGLKHEMGWA
;
A
#
# COMPACT_ATOMS: atom_id res chain seq x y z
N MET A 1 2.82 22.61 -21.65
CA MET A 1 1.72 21.86 -21.04
C MET A 1 1.98 20.38 -21.30
N ALA A 2 2.53 19.65 -20.34
CA ALA A 2 2.70 18.21 -20.49
C ALA A 2 1.32 17.56 -20.28
N GLN A 3 0.65 17.24 -21.37
CA GLN A 3 -0.55 16.41 -21.34
C GLN A 3 -0.15 15.05 -20.77
N MET A 4 -0.88 14.54 -19.76
CA MET A 4 -0.79 13.13 -19.40
C MET A 4 -1.06 12.32 -20.67
N GLU A 5 -0.09 11.48 -21.07
CA GLU A 5 -0.09 10.72 -22.32
C GLU A 5 -1.19 9.65 -22.36
N THR A 6 -1.85 9.37 -21.23
CA THR A 6 -2.92 8.39 -21.07
C THR A 6 -3.90 8.87 -20.00
N ASP A 7 -5.20 8.65 -20.22
CA ASP A 7 -6.25 8.92 -19.23
C ASP A 7 -5.96 8.17 -17.90
N PRO A 8 -6.07 8.85 -16.73
CA PRO A 8 -5.79 8.24 -15.42
C PRO A 8 -6.50 6.91 -15.19
N GLU A 9 -7.79 6.81 -15.52
CA GLU A 9 -8.59 5.61 -15.25
C GLU A 9 -8.11 4.43 -16.08
N THR A 10 -7.81 4.68 -17.36
CA THR A 10 -7.20 3.69 -18.26
C THR A 10 -5.86 3.19 -17.72
N PHE A 11 -5.01 4.12 -17.23
CA PHE A 11 -3.73 3.75 -16.63
C PHE A 11 -3.90 2.86 -15.40
N PHE A 12 -4.78 3.23 -14.46
CA PHE A 12 -4.97 2.46 -13.23
C PHE A 12 -5.64 1.10 -13.47
N GLN A 13 -6.55 0.99 -14.45
CA GLN A 13 -7.09 -0.31 -14.88
C GLN A 13 -6.00 -1.24 -15.43
N GLN A 14 -5.09 -0.70 -16.26
CA GLN A 14 -3.95 -1.46 -16.76
C GLN A 14 -2.96 -1.80 -15.64
N TRP A 15 -2.76 -0.89 -14.68
CA TRP A 15 -1.93 -1.13 -13.51
C TRP A 15 -2.46 -2.33 -12.71
N PHE A 16 -3.76 -2.33 -12.37
CA PHE A 16 -4.38 -3.47 -11.69
C PHE A 16 -4.29 -4.76 -12.50
N SER A 17 -4.45 -4.69 -13.82
CA SER A 17 -4.29 -5.86 -14.70
C SER A 17 -2.87 -6.44 -14.59
N HIS A 18 -1.83 -5.59 -14.63
CA HIS A 18 -0.43 -5.99 -14.45
C HIS A 18 -0.14 -6.54 -13.04
N LEU A 19 -0.84 -6.07 -12.01
CA LEU A 19 -0.72 -6.60 -10.64
C LEU A 19 -1.01 -8.11 -10.58
N TYR A 20 -2.00 -8.61 -11.34
CA TYR A 20 -2.26 -10.05 -11.45
C TYR A 20 -1.10 -10.82 -12.10
N HIS A 21 -0.39 -10.21 -13.06
CA HIS A 21 0.79 -10.83 -13.66
C HIS A 21 1.92 -10.93 -12.63
N ILE A 22 2.22 -9.83 -11.94
CA ILE A 22 3.25 -9.78 -10.89
C ILE A 22 2.94 -10.81 -9.79
N ARG A 23 1.69 -10.89 -9.33
CA ARG A 23 1.25 -11.90 -8.36
C ARG A 23 1.56 -13.33 -8.83
N ARG A 24 1.26 -13.67 -10.09
CA ARG A 24 1.57 -15.00 -10.66
C ARG A 24 3.07 -15.26 -10.72
N GLU A 25 3.86 -14.25 -11.07
CA GLU A 25 5.32 -14.37 -11.10
C GLU A 25 5.91 -14.56 -9.70
N LEU A 26 5.45 -13.79 -8.71
CA LEU A 26 5.81 -13.94 -7.29
C LEU A 26 5.51 -15.36 -6.80
N GLN A 27 4.32 -15.88 -7.09
CA GLN A 27 3.94 -17.26 -6.77
C GLN A 27 4.84 -18.28 -7.48
N SER A 28 5.14 -18.07 -8.76
CA SER A 28 6.03 -18.95 -9.52
C SER A 28 7.44 -19.01 -8.91
N VAL A 29 8.04 -17.85 -8.59
CA VAL A 29 9.40 -17.82 -8.00
C VAL A 29 9.42 -18.37 -6.58
N ARG A 30 8.30 -18.29 -5.85
CA ARG A 30 8.16 -18.88 -4.52
C ARG A 30 8.29 -20.40 -4.51
N TYR A 31 7.86 -21.07 -5.59
CA TYR A 31 8.03 -22.53 -5.76
C TYR A 31 9.36 -22.90 -6.43
N SER A 32 10.04 -21.96 -7.10
CA SER A 32 11.33 -22.18 -7.79
C SER A 32 12.48 -21.43 -7.10
N LEU A 33 12.69 -21.66 -5.81
CA LEU A 33 13.67 -20.95 -4.96
C LEU A 33 15.15 -21.11 -5.36
N GLY A 34 15.46 -21.96 -6.35
CA GLY A 34 16.81 -22.15 -6.87
C GLY A 34 17.32 -20.98 -7.73
N ASP A 35 16.42 -20.19 -8.32
CA ASP A 35 16.79 -19.07 -9.21
C ASP A 35 16.79 -17.73 -8.47
N ARG A 36 17.91 -17.44 -7.80
CA ARG A 36 18.10 -16.21 -7.03
C ARG A 36 18.05 -14.94 -7.90
N GLN A 37 18.46 -15.02 -9.16
CA GLN A 37 18.44 -13.88 -10.07
C GLN A 37 17.02 -13.53 -10.48
N LYS A 38 16.23 -14.55 -10.86
CA LYS A 38 14.81 -14.36 -11.17
C LYS A 38 14.02 -13.87 -9.96
N LEU A 39 14.29 -14.41 -8.78
CA LEU A 39 13.67 -13.94 -7.54
C LEU A 39 13.91 -12.44 -7.33
N ARG A 40 15.18 -12.00 -7.39
CA ARG A 40 15.52 -10.58 -7.23
C ARG A 40 14.88 -9.71 -8.31
N SER A 41 14.88 -10.16 -9.57
CA SER A 41 14.22 -9.45 -10.67
C SER A 41 12.73 -9.26 -10.43
N VAL A 42 12.01 -10.28 -9.94
CA VAL A 42 10.57 -10.17 -9.66
C VAL A 42 10.30 -9.25 -8.46
N LEU A 43 11.16 -9.27 -7.43
CA LEU A 43 11.07 -8.32 -6.32
C LEU A 43 11.24 -6.88 -6.80
N ASP A 44 12.28 -6.60 -7.57
CA ASP A 44 12.57 -5.27 -8.10
C ASP A 44 11.42 -4.77 -9.01
N GLN A 45 10.87 -5.65 -9.85
CA GLN A 45 9.70 -5.34 -10.69
C GLN A 45 8.45 -5.04 -9.85
N SER A 46 8.22 -5.79 -8.77
CA SER A 46 7.07 -5.57 -7.87
C SER A 46 7.18 -4.21 -7.18
N ILE A 47 8.37 -3.86 -6.67
CA ILE A 47 8.61 -2.55 -6.04
C ILE A 47 8.43 -1.42 -7.06
N ALA A 48 9.03 -1.56 -8.25
CA ALA A 48 8.90 -0.58 -9.33
C ALA A 48 7.44 -0.40 -9.79
N HIS A 49 6.62 -1.45 -9.70
CA HIS A 49 5.20 -1.38 -10.03
C HIS A 49 4.42 -0.48 -9.04
N TYR A 50 4.68 -0.62 -7.74
CA TYR A 50 4.12 0.26 -6.72
C TYR A 50 4.65 1.70 -6.84
N GLU A 51 5.95 1.88 -7.08
CA GLU A 51 6.54 3.21 -7.32
C GLU A 51 5.88 3.93 -8.50
N LYS A 52 5.60 3.18 -9.58
CA LYS A 52 4.91 3.73 -10.76
C LYS A 52 3.50 4.21 -10.40
N TYR A 53 2.76 3.49 -9.56
CA TYR A 53 1.42 3.88 -9.11
C TYR A 53 1.45 5.26 -8.44
N TYR A 54 2.29 5.41 -7.41
CA TYR A 54 2.35 6.66 -6.64
C TYR A 54 2.97 7.81 -7.42
N ARG A 55 3.92 7.53 -8.34
CA ARG A 55 4.46 8.56 -9.23
C ARG A 55 3.37 9.15 -10.14
N VAL A 56 2.60 8.31 -10.82
CA VAL A 56 1.52 8.79 -11.70
C VAL A 56 0.44 9.51 -10.88
N ARG A 57 0.13 9.03 -9.67
CA ARG A 57 -0.79 9.75 -8.77
C ARG A 57 -0.26 11.12 -8.34
N ALA A 58 1.03 11.23 -8.05
CA ALA A 58 1.68 12.50 -7.72
C ALA A 58 1.70 13.47 -8.91
N GLU A 59 1.80 12.97 -10.15
CA GLU A 59 1.63 13.79 -11.35
C GLU A 59 0.19 14.32 -11.46
N ILE A 60 -0.82 13.47 -11.26
CA ILE A 60 -2.23 13.89 -11.24
C ILE A 60 -2.46 14.95 -10.17
N SER A 61 -1.89 14.79 -8.97
CA SER A 61 -2.06 15.75 -7.88
C SER A 61 -1.39 17.11 -8.13
N GLN A 62 -0.49 17.24 -9.13
CA GLN A 62 0.00 18.56 -9.54
C GLN A 62 -1.07 19.37 -10.29
N PHE A 63 -1.91 18.69 -11.07
CA PHE A 63 -2.90 19.33 -11.95
C PHE A 63 -4.30 19.36 -11.33
N ASP A 64 -4.69 18.29 -10.65
CA ASP A 64 -5.99 18.11 -10.02
C ASP A 64 -5.84 17.35 -8.68
N PRO A 65 -5.52 18.07 -7.59
CA PRO A 65 -5.40 17.50 -6.26
C PRO A 65 -6.67 16.80 -5.77
N ILE A 66 -7.84 17.32 -6.15
CA ILE A 66 -9.12 16.76 -5.74
C ILE A 66 -9.35 15.42 -6.42
N ARG A 67 -9.14 15.34 -7.74
CA ARG A 67 -9.24 14.06 -8.47
C ARG A 67 -8.24 13.03 -7.97
N ALA A 68 -7.01 13.45 -7.66
CA ALA A 68 -6.02 12.58 -7.03
C ALA A 68 -6.47 12.07 -5.65
N PHE A 69 -7.17 12.91 -4.88
CA PHE A 69 -7.72 12.55 -3.56
C PHE A 69 -8.89 11.58 -3.63
N VAL A 70 -9.88 11.86 -4.49
CA VAL A 70 -11.09 11.02 -4.59
C VAL A 70 -10.83 9.69 -5.30
N THR A 71 -9.76 9.58 -6.10
CA THR A 71 -9.34 8.36 -6.80
C THR A 71 -10.49 7.69 -7.59
N PRO A 72 -11.02 8.32 -8.64
CA PRO A 72 -12.18 7.80 -9.37
C PRO A 72 -11.97 6.39 -9.96
N TRP A 73 -10.72 5.96 -10.15
CA TRP A 73 -10.35 4.63 -10.62
C TRP A 73 -10.56 3.50 -9.59
N THR A 74 -10.78 3.82 -8.31
CA THR A 74 -11.07 2.81 -7.28
C THR A 74 -12.57 2.52 -7.18
N THR A 75 -12.94 1.40 -6.57
CA THR A 75 -14.33 1.09 -6.24
C THR A 75 -14.75 1.84 -4.98
N SER A 76 -16.05 1.99 -4.79
CA SER A 76 -16.68 2.61 -3.64
C SER A 76 -16.39 1.85 -2.35
N ILE A 77 -16.23 0.53 -2.44
CA ILE A 77 -15.80 -0.29 -1.30
C ILE A 77 -14.32 -0.09 -0.99
N GLU A 78 -13.44 0.00 -2.00
CA GLU A 78 -12.04 0.38 -1.77
C GLU A 78 -11.95 1.72 -1.05
N ARG A 79 -12.74 2.72 -1.48
CA ARG A 79 -12.82 4.04 -0.84
C ARG A 79 -13.44 4.01 0.56
N GLY A 80 -14.40 3.14 0.82
CA GLY A 80 -15.12 3.10 2.09
C GLY A 80 -14.41 2.32 3.19
N ILE A 81 -13.80 1.18 2.84
CA ILE A 81 -13.25 0.22 3.81
C ILE A 81 -11.74 0.34 3.94
N ALA A 82 -11.04 0.62 2.84
CA ALA A 82 -9.59 0.49 2.79
C ALA A 82 -8.86 1.84 2.74
N PHE A 83 -9.55 2.96 2.53
CA PHE A 83 -8.90 4.24 2.27
C PHE A 83 -8.67 5.06 3.54
N TRP A 84 -7.40 5.36 3.77
CA TRP A 84 -6.85 6.33 4.69
C TRP A 84 -6.06 7.35 3.88
N LEU A 85 -6.55 8.59 3.75
CA LEU A 85 -5.92 9.65 2.94
C LEU A 85 -5.64 9.23 1.47
N ALA A 86 -6.69 8.87 0.73
CA ALA A 86 -6.64 8.50 -0.69
C ALA A 86 -5.88 7.17 -1.02
N GLY A 87 -5.74 6.24 -0.08
CA GLY A 87 -5.14 4.92 -0.33
C GLY A 87 -5.10 4.06 0.93
N TRP A 88 -4.50 2.87 0.89
CA TRP A 88 -4.46 2.00 2.08
C TRP A 88 -3.64 2.56 3.24
N ARG A 89 -3.98 2.21 4.48
CA ARG A 89 -3.27 2.70 5.68
C ARG A 89 -1.88 2.04 5.78
N PRO A 90 -0.76 2.78 5.85
CA PRO A 90 0.60 2.23 5.85
C PRO A 90 0.84 1.02 6.78
N ASN A 91 0.32 1.06 8.00
CA ASN A 91 0.38 0.02 9.02
C ASN A 91 -0.30 -1.30 8.59
N THR A 92 -1.14 -1.30 7.56
CA THR A 92 -1.68 -2.52 6.94
C THR A 92 -0.57 -3.46 6.47
N ILE A 93 0.56 -2.96 5.98
CA ILE A 93 1.71 -3.81 5.59
C ILE A 93 2.28 -4.57 6.79
N VAL A 94 2.37 -3.91 7.94
CA VAL A 94 2.85 -4.54 9.17
C VAL A 94 1.84 -5.57 9.68
N HIS A 95 0.55 -5.27 9.60
CA HIS A 95 -0.50 -6.25 9.91
C HIS A 95 -0.45 -7.47 8.99
N LEU A 96 -0.29 -7.27 7.68
CA LEU A 96 -0.13 -8.37 6.74
C LEU A 96 1.09 -9.23 7.08
N LEU A 97 2.22 -8.60 7.45
CA LEU A 97 3.41 -9.32 7.90
C LEU A 97 3.09 -10.20 9.10
N TYR A 98 2.47 -9.66 10.16
CA TYR A 98 2.12 -10.43 11.36
C TYR A 98 1.10 -11.54 11.09
N THR A 99 0.08 -11.28 10.28
CA THR A 99 -0.93 -12.28 9.92
C THR A 99 -0.26 -13.43 9.17
N GLU A 100 0.58 -13.10 8.20
CA GLU A 100 1.15 -14.07 7.28
C GLU A 100 2.34 -14.84 7.89
N SER A 101 3.08 -14.20 8.80
CA SER A 101 4.10 -14.85 9.63
C SER A 101 3.47 -15.79 10.64
N SER A 102 2.44 -15.35 11.37
CA SER A 102 1.76 -16.15 12.40
C SER A 102 1.10 -17.38 11.78
N ARG A 103 0.38 -17.19 10.66
CA ARG A 103 -0.25 -18.29 9.92
C ARG A 103 0.75 -19.37 9.48
N ARG A 104 1.95 -18.98 9.02
CA ARG A 104 3.01 -19.94 8.64
C ARG A 104 3.64 -20.58 9.86
N PHE A 105 3.97 -19.79 10.87
CA PHE A 105 4.52 -20.27 12.14
C PHE A 105 3.64 -21.37 12.73
N GLU A 106 2.32 -21.14 12.81
CA GLU A 106 1.35 -22.12 13.29
C GLU A 106 1.34 -23.40 12.44
N SER A 107 1.39 -23.26 11.10
CA SER A 107 1.40 -24.42 10.19
C SER A 107 2.67 -25.26 10.26
N GLN A 108 3.80 -24.67 10.68
CA GLN A 108 5.13 -25.29 10.71
C GLN A 108 5.64 -25.48 12.15
N LEU A 109 4.78 -25.32 13.17
CA LEU A 109 5.20 -25.28 14.57
C LEU A 109 5.97 -26.53 15.00
N GLN A 110 5.52 -27.72 14.56
CA GLN A 110 6.18 -28.98 14.91
C GLN A 110 7.58 -29.09 14.29
N ASP A 111 7.76 -28.62 13.06
CA ASP A 111 9.04 -28.61 12.37
C ASP A 111 10.01 -27.61 13.02
N LEU A 112 9.51 -26.42 13.38
CA LEU A 112 10.28 -25.39 14.09
C LEU A 112 10.75 -25.86 15.47
N LEU A 113 9.87 -26.52 16.24
CA LEU A 113 10.22 -27.11 17.54
C LEU A 113 11.26 -28.22 17.40
N SER A 114 11.29 -28.91 16.25
CA SER A 114 12.29 -29.92 15.91
C SER A 114 13.58 -29.33 15.32
N GLY A 115 13.67 -28.00 15.20
CA GLY A 115 14.82 -27.28 14.65
C GLY A 115 14.88 -27.22 13.12
N ALA A 116 13.85 -27.70 12.42
CA ALA A 116 13.74 -27.66 10.96
C ALA A 116 13.07 -26.36 10.50
N GLY A 117 13.83 -25.26 10.53
CA GLY A 117 13.37 -23.96 10.03
C GLY A 117 13.27 -23.93 8.50
N SER A 118 12.10 -23.55 7.97
CA SER A 118 11.82 -23.41 6.53
C SER A 118 12.54 -22.21 5.89
N GLY A 119 13.04 -21.28 6.70
CA GLY A 119 13.67 -20.05 6.24
C GLY A 119 12.69 -19.00 5.72
N ASP A 120 11.38 -19.28 5.76
CA ASP A 120 10.33 -18.42 5.21
C ASP A 120 9.77 -17.42 6.24
N LEU A 121 8.63 -16.79 5.94
CA LEU A 121 8.03 -15.78 6.82
C LEU A 121 7.52 -16.36 8.16
N GLY A 122 7.39 -17.69 8.31
CA GLY A 122 7.10 -18.34 9.58
C GLY A 122 8.31 -18.48 10.51
N ASP A 123 9.53 -18.29 10.00
CA ASP A 123 10.80 -18.40 10.72
C ASP A 123 11.43 -17.01 10.92
N LEU A 124 10.64 -16.06 11.44
CA LEU A 124 11.15 -14.73 11.79
C LEU A 124 11.97 -14.80 13.07
N SER A 125 13.19 -14.26 13.01
CA SER A 125 14.04 -14.17 14.20
C SER A 125 13.49 -13.15 15.22
N PRO A 126 13.81 -13.30 16.53
CA PRO A 126 13.46 -12.30 17.54
C PRO A 126 13.95 -10.89 17.20
N THR A 127 15.10 -10.78 16.53
CA THR A 127 15.64 -9.49 16.07
C THR A 127 14.77 -8.89 14.97
N GLN A 128 14.32 -9.70 14.00
CA GLN A 128 13.40 -9.24 12.95
C GLN A 128 12.07 -8.78 13.55
N LEU A 129 11.51 -9.53 14.51
CA LEU A 129 10.26 -9.14 15.18
C LEU A 129 10.39 -7.80 15.92
N LYS A 130 11.50 -7.57 16.64
CA LYS A 130 11.77 -6.27 17.27
C LYS A 130 11.85 -5.12 16.27
N LEU A 131 12.47 -5.35 15.11
CA LEU A 131 12.57 -4.32 14.06
C LEU A 131 11.21 -4.05 13.40
N VAL A 132 10.37 -5.08 13.24
CA VAL A 132 8.99 -4.93 12.75
C VAL A 132 8.15 -4.13 13.74
N ASP A 133 8.26 -4.40 15.05
CA ASP A 133 7.60 -3.63 16.10
C ASP A 133 8.03 -2.15 16.09
N GLU A 134 9.34 -1.89 15.94
CA GLU A 134 9.85 -0.51 15.81
C GLU A 134 9.31 0.18 14.54
N LEU A 135 9.28 -0.53 13.42
CA LEU A 135 8.68 -0.03 12.17
C LEU A 135 7.19 0.29 12.36
N GLN A 136 6.46 -0.57 13.06
CA GLN A 136 5.05 -0.36 13.37
C GLN A 136 4.85 0.93 14.15
N ARG A 137 5.57 1.09 15.25
CA ARG A 137 5.46 2.27 16.12
C ARG A 137 5.77 3.57 15.36
N LYS A 138 6.83 3.56 14.53
CA LYS A 138 7.19 4.72 13.69
C LYS A 138 6.10 5.03 12.66
N THR A 139 5.55 3.99 12.03
CA THR A 139 4.49 4.12 11.02
C THR A 139 3.22 4.68 11.66
N ILE A 140 2.78 4.12 12.79
CA ILE A 140 1.60 4.60 13.51
C ILE A 140 1.76 6.06 13.93
N GLN A 141 2.92 6.45 14.47
CA GLN A 141 3.14 7.86 14.82
C GLN A 141 3.02 8.79 13.61
N ALA A 142 3.59 8.41 12.47
CA ALA A 142 3.52 9.20 11.25
C ALA A 142 2.09 9.22 10.65
N GLU A 143 1.31 8.16 10.84
CA GLU A 143 -0.12 8.14 10.51
C GLU A 143 -0.90 9.11 11.40
N ASP A 144 -0.72 9.04 12.71
CA ASP A 144 -1.43 9.89 13.67
C ASP A 144 -1.12 11.39 13.41
N ASP A 145 0.12 11.72 13.07
CA ASP A 145 0.52 13.08 12.72
C ASP A 145 -0.20 13.59 11.44
N LEU A 146 -0.35 12.74 10.42
CA LEU A 146 -1.07 13.06 9.19
C LEU A 146 -2.59 13.13 9.39
N GLU A 147 -3.16 12.26 10.22
CA GLU A 147 -4.57 12.31 10.60
C GLU A 147 -4.89 13.61 11.34
N LEU A 148 -4.04 14.00 12.28
CA LEU A 148 -4.20 15.25 13.03
C LEU A 148 -4.15 16.47 12.11
N GLU A 149 -3.25 16.46 11.13
CA GLU A 149 -3.17 17.53 10.13
C GLU A 149 -4.43 17.60 9.25
N MET A 150 -4.94 16.46 8.78
CA MET A 150 -6.18 16.40 8.02
C MET A 150 -7.38 16.85 8.87
N SER A 151 -7.42 16.51 10.17
CA SER A 151 -8.46 16.97 11.09
C SER A 151 -8.46 18.48 11.24
N ARG A 152 -7.28 19.08 11.47
CA ARG A 152 -7.13 20.55 11.56
C ARG A 152 -7.57 21.21 10.26
N PHE A 153 -7.21 20.64 9.12
CA PHE A 153 -7.66 21.13 7.83
C PHE A 153 -9.19 21.07 7.69
N HIS A 154 -9.84 19.99 8.12
CA HIS A 154 -11.30 19.90 8.13
C HIS A 154 -11.96 20.93 9.06
N GLU A 155 -11.40 21.17 10.26
CA GLU A 155 -11.88 22.18 11.19
C GLU A 155 -11.78 23.59 10.60
N GLU A 156 -10.65 23.91 9.97
CA GLU A 156 -10.44 25.17 9.28
C GLU A 156 -11.44 25.32 8.12
N LEU A 157 -11.64 24.30 7.28
CA LEU A 157 -12.65 24.37 6.22
C LEU A 157 -14.05 24.64 6.79
N ALA A 158 -14.44 23.92 7.84
CA ALA A 158 -15.75 24.07 8.48
C ALA A 158 -15.97 25.46 9.08
N SER A 159 -14.95 26.06 9.72
CA SER A 159 -15.06 27.41 10.28
C SER A 159 -15.28 28.45 9.18
N HIS A 160 -14.56 28.34 8.06
CA HIS A 160 -14.70 29.30 6.98
C HIS A 160 -16.06 29.23 6.26
N PHE A 161 -16.63 28.02 6.10
CA PHE A 161 -18.00 27.88 5.58
C PHE A 161 -19.05 28.55 6.49
N ASN A 162 -18.80 28.60 7.80
CA ASN A 162 -19.70 29.24 8.76
C ASN A 162 -19.52 30.77 8.81
N GLU A 163 -18.34 31.30 8.48
CA GLU A 163 -17.99 32.73 8.65
C GLU A 163 -18.19 33.61 7.40
N SER A 164 -18.86 33.14 6.34
CA SER A 164 -19.03 33.87 5.07
C SER A 164 -17.71 34.28 4.37
N GLY A 165 -16.57 33.74 4.82
CA GLY A 165 -15.27 33.91 4.18
C GLY A 165 -15.07 32.86 3.08
N SER A 166 -14.58 33.28 1.92
CA SER A 166 -14.19 32.31 0.88
C SER A 166 -12.79 31.77 1.17
N VAL A 167 -12.65 30.51 1.58
CA VAL A 167 -11.36 29.82 1.40
C VAL A 167 -11.09 29.75 -0.10
N GLY A 168 -9.91 30.19 -0.53
CA GLY A 168 -9.52 30.02 -1.92
C GLY A 168 -9.46 28.53 -2.26
N LEU A 169 -10.18 28.09 -3.31
CA LEU A 169 -10.09 26.70 -3.80
C LEU A 169 -8.63 26.27 -4.07
N GLY A 170 -7.75 27.22 -4.41
CA GLY A 170 -6.32 26.99 -4.57
C GLY A 170 -5.58 26.62 -3.28
N ASP A 171 -5.96 27.17 -2.13
CA ASP A 171 -5.33 26.88 -0.84
C ASP A 171 -5.76 25.48 -0.35
N VAL A 172 -7.05 25.16 -0.51
CA VAL A 172 -7.61 23.81 -0.26
C VAL A 172 -6.88 22.77 -1.10
N ALA A 173 -6.76 23.03 -2.40
CA ALA A 173 -6.12 22.12 -3.34
C ALA A 173 -4.62 21.91 -3.02
N SER A 174 -3.90 22.97 -2.64
CA SER A 174 -2.48 22.90 -2.28
C SER A 174 -2.25 22.07 -1.03
N ARG A 175 -3.09 22.22 0.00
CA ARG A 175 -2.93 21.47 1.26
C ARG A 175 -3.30 19.99 1.09
N ILE A 176 -4.37 19.69 0.35
CA ILE A 176 -4.73 18.31 0.00
C ILE A 176 -3.58 17.63 -0.76
N LYS A 177 -2.96 18.34 -1.72
CA LYS A 177 -1.81 17.83 -2.47
C LYS A 177 -0.64 17.46 -1.56
N GLU A 178 -0.30 18.30 -0.59
CA GLU A 178 0.79 18.04 0.37
C GLU A 178 0.50 16.82 1.25
N ILE A 179 -0.73 16.72 1.77
CA ILE A 179 -1.17 15.59 2.60
C ILE A 179 -1.11 14.28 1.81
N ILE A 180 -1.62 14.27 0.56
CA ILE A 180 -1.54 13.08 -0.31
C ILE A 180 -0.09 12.71 -0.56
N ALA A 181 0.77 13.68 -0.93
CA ALA A 181 2.16 13.39 -1.24
C ALA A 181 2.89 12.74 -0.04
N ARG A 182 2.64 13.22 1.18
CA ARG A 182 3.22 12.65 2.41
C ARG A 182 2.63 11.29 2.76
N ALA A 183 1.32 11.10 2.57
CA ALA A 183 0.69 9.79 2.77
C ALA A 183 1.23 8.74 1.78
N ASP A 184 1.45 9.12 0.53
CA ASP A 184 1.98 8.27 -0.53
C ASP A 184 3.44 7.88 -0.25
N ASP A 185 4.24 8.85 0.16
CA ASP A 185 5.62 8.61 0.60
C ASP A 185 5.67 7.69 1.80
N LEU A 186 4.79 7.88 2.80
CA LEU A 186 4.72 7.01 3.97
C LEU A 186 4.39 5.56 3.58
N ARG A 187 3.42 5.34 2.69
CA ARG A 187 3.10 3.98 2.19
C ARG A 187 4.30 3.31 1.54
N MET A 188 5.00 4.03 0.66
CA MET A 188 6.17 3.48 -0.03
C MET A 188 7.35 3.27 0.91
N THR A 189 7.59 4.19 1.83
CA THR A 189 8.67 4.09 2.82
C THR A 189 8.42 2.93 3.78
N THR A 190 7.19 2.75 4.26
CA THR A 190 6.82 1.59 5.11
C THR A 190 6.94 0.27 4.36
N LEU A 191 6.45 0.18 3.10
CA LEU A 191 6.61 -1.02 2.28
C LEU A 191 8.09 -1.36 2.06
N ARG A 192 8.91 -0.39 1.64
CA ARG A 192 10.34 -0.61 1.45
C ARG A 192 11.00 -1.01 2.76
N ALA A 193 10.74 -0.30 3.86
CA ALA A 193 11.33 -0.63 5.16
C ALA A 193 10.98 -2.07 5.56
N ALA A 194 9.72 -2.48 5.45
CA ALA A 194 9.31 -3.85 5.74
C ALA A 194 10.08 -4.88 4.89
N LEU A 195 10.21 -4.64 3.58
CA LEU A 195 10.98 -5.54 2.69
C LEU A 195 12.47 -5.59 3.03
N HIS A 196 13.08 -4.48 3.46
CA HIS A 196 14.49 -4.44 3.87
C HIS A 196 14.74 -5.16 5.20
N LEU A 197 13.77 -5.13 6.13
CA LEU A 197 13.84 -5.89 7.40
C LEU A 197 13.78 -7.41 7.18
N LEU A 198 13.14 -7.83 6.09
CA LEU A 198 13.08 -9.22 5.66
C LEU A 198 14.36 -9.59 4.90
N CYS A 199 15.43 -9.82 5.66
CA CYS A 199 16.77 -10.13 5.16
C CYS A 199 16.83 -11.32 4.17
N ARG A 200 15.81 -12.19 4.14
CA ARG A 200 15.72 -13.31 3.21
C ARG A 200 14.79 -12.95 2.05
N PRO A 201 15.23 -13.06 0.78
CA PRO A 201 14.39 -12.72 -0.37
C PRO A 201 13.07 -13.52 -0.44
N VAL A 202 13.04 -14.76 0.07
CA VAL A 202 11.81 -15.55 0.17
C VAL A 202 10.77 -14.94 1.11
N GLN A 203 11.21 -14.33 2.22
CA GLN A 203 10.32 -13.62 3.15
C GLN A 203 9.72 -12.38 2.49
N ALA A 204 10.54 -11.62 1.74
CA ALA A 204 10.07 -10.47 0.97
C ALA A 204 9.05 -10.87 -0.12
N VAL A 205 9.27 -12.00 -0.80
CA VAL A 205 8.31 -12.56 -1.77
C VAL A 205 7.01 -12.94 -1.06
N ASP A 206 7.07 -13.62 0.08
CA ASP A 206 5.87 -13.99 0.86
C ASP A 206 5.04 -12.76 1.26
N LEU A 207 5.70 -11.69 1.73
CA LEU A 207 5.03 -10.43 2.08
C LEU A 207 4.38 -9.76 0.86
N LEU A 208 5.09 -9.71 -0.28
CA LEU A 208 4.54 -9.12 -1.51
C LEU A 208 3.38 -9.93 -2.07
N ILE A 209 3.41 -11.26 -1.98
CA ILE A 209 2.25 -12.10 -2.34
C ILE A 209 1.06 -11.69 -1.48
N ALA A 210 1.22 -11.61 -0.15
CA ALA A 210 0.14 -11.21 0.74
C ALA A 210 -0.39 -9.79 0.46
N ALA A 211 0.49 -8.83 0.16
CA ALA A 211 0.11 -7.47 -0.21
C ALA A 211 -0.68 -7.42 -1.53
N THR A 212 -0.19 -8.13 -2.56
CA THR A 212 -0.91 -8.21 -3.85
C THR A 212 -2.25 -8.94 -3.73
N ASP A 213 -2.31 -10.02 -2.92
CA ASP A 213 -3.54 -10.75 -2.62
C ASP A 213 -4.57 -9.86 -1.94
N PHE A 214 -4.14 -9.04 -0.99
CA PHE A 214 -4.99 -8.09 -0.29
C PHE A 214 -5.58 -7.04 -1.25
N GLU A 215 -4.74 -6.38 -2.06
CA GLU A 215 -5.20 -5.35 -3.00
C GLU A 215 -6.14 -5.92 -4.07
N ILE A 216 -5.78 -7.07 -4.67
CA ILE A 216 -6.63 -7.77 -5.64
C ILE A 216 -7.94 -8.22 -4.98
N GLY A 217 -7.88 -8.74 -3.75
CA GLY A 217 -9.02 -9.21 -2.99
C GLY A 217 -10.05 -8.10 -2.75
N ILE A 218 -9.60 -6.94 -2.25
CA ILE A 218 -10.47 -5.78 -2.03
C ILE A 218 -11.05 -5.28 -3.34
N ARG A 219 -10.23 -5.15 -4.40
CA ARG A 219 -10.70 -4.71 -5.72
C ARG A 219 -11.79 -5.63 -6.27
N ASN A 220 -11.56 -6.93 -6.27
CA ASN A 220 -12.53 -7.94 -6.72
C ASN A 220 -13.82 -7.89 -5.90
N PHE A 221 -13.69 -7.75 -4.58
CA PHE A 221 -14.83 -7.63 -3.69
C PHE A 221 -15.65 -6.37 -4.02
N GLY A 222 -14.98 -5.24 -4.27
CA GLY A 222 -15.60 -4.00 -4.73
C GLY A 222 -16.39 -4.18 -6.03
N LEU A 223 -15.71 -4.66 -7.07
CA LEU A 223 -16.31 -4.86 -8.39
C LEU A 223 -17.51 -5.81 -8.37
N LYS A 224 -17.48 -6.84 -7.51
CA LYS A 224 -18.58 -7.79 -7.36
C LYS A 224 -19.83 -7.15 -6.75
N HIS A 225 -19.67 -6.25 -5.78
CA HIS A 225 -20.79 -5.71 -5.02
C HIS A 225 -21.26 -4.34 -5.50
N GLU A 226 -20.49 -3.61 -6.30
CA GLU A 226 -20.97 -2.36 -6.92
C GLU A 226 -22.11 -2.59 -7.93
N MET A 227 -22.17 -3.76 -8.57
CA MET A 227 -23.26 -4.13 -9.47
C MET A 227 -24.55 -4.58 -8.75
N GLY A 228 -24.54 -4.70 -7.42
CA GLY A 228 -25.68 -5.20 -6.63
C GLY A 228 -26.59 -4.12 -6.01
N TRP A 229 -26.22 -2.85 -6.14
CA TRP A 229 -26.97 -1.70 -5.60
C TRP A 229 -27.48 -0.75 -6.70
N ALA A 230 -27.44 -1.19 -7.96
CA ALA A 230 -27.98 -0.49 -9.13
C ALA A 230 -29.37 -1.02 -9.47
#